data_AF-A0A850KQC8-F1
#
_entry.id   AF-A0A850KQC8-F1
#
_cell.length_a   1.000
_cell.length_b   1.000
_cell.length_c   1.000
_cell.angle_alpha   90.00
_cell.angle_beta   90.00
_cell.angle_gamma   90.00
#
_symmetry.space_group_name_H-M   'P 1'
#
loop_
_entity.id
_entity.type
_entity.pdbx_description
1 polymer ?
#
loop_
_entity_poly.entity_id
_entity_poly.type
_entity_poly.pdbx_seq_one_letter_code
_entity_poly.pdbx_strand_id
1 'polypeptide(L)' 'MQQSLPFDPNFYFGLVAENLLKNLGPKALDYADEALAKMKAMGDDEGFDLWIGIHEHLTNIAADSFRPEKAVIH' A
#
# COMPACT_ATOMS: atom_id res chain seq x y z
N MET A 1 -23.29 -23.75 6.98
CA MET A 1 -22.65 -22.60 7.66
C MET A 1 -21.41 -22.25 6.84
N GLN A 2 -21.41 -21.11 6.15
CA GLN A 2 -20.26 -20.69 5.35
C GLN A 2 -19.18 -20.23 6.34
N GLN A 3 -18.09 -20.99 6.46
CA GLN A 3 -16.99 -20.61 7.35
C GLN A 3 -16.36 -19.33 6.79
N SER A 4 -16.45 -18.24 7.53
CA SER A 4 -15.67 -17.03 7.27
C SER A 4 -14.20 -17.38 7.42
N LEU A 5 -13.43 -17.20 6.35
CA LEU A 5 -11.97 -17.30 6.40
C LEU A 5 -11.46 -16.34 7.49
N PRO A 6 -10.43 -16.73 8.26
CA PRO A 6 -9.80 -15.83 9.21
C PRO A 6 -9.25 -14.60 8.46
N PHE A 7 -9.39 -13.42 9.08
CA PHE A 7 -8.83 -12.20 8.55
C PHE A 7 -7.30 -12.32 8.52
N ASP A 8 -6.72 -12.20 7.32
CA ASP A 8 -5.28 -12.08 7.12
C ASP A 8 -4.96 -10.61 6.79
N PRO A 9 -4.36 -9.85 7.73
CA PRO A 9 -4.00 -8.46 7.50
C PRO A 9 -3.08 -8.27 6.30
N ASN A 10 -2.15 -9.19 6.04
CA ASN A 10 -1.19 -9.06 4.95
C ASN A 10 -1.87 -9.18 3.58
N PHE A 11 -2.83 -10.11 3.45
CA PHE A 11 -3.66 -10.21 2.25
C PHE A 11 -4.46 -8.92 2.04
N TYR A 12 -5.04 -8.38 3.11
CA TYR A 12 -5.79 -7.13 3.05
C TYR A 12 -4.91 -5.95 2.62
N PHE A 13 -3.70 -5.81 3.19
CA PHE A 13 -2.77 -4.73 2.84
C PHE A 13 -2.36 -4.79 1.37
N GLY A 14 -2.03 -5.99 0.86
CA GLY A 14 -1.74 -6.19 -0.55
C GLY A 14 -2.91 -5.75 -1.45
N LEU A 15 -4.13 -6.20 -1.14
CA LEU A 15 -5.33 -5.84 -1.90
C LEU A 15 -5.58 -4.32 -1.91
N VAL A 16 -5.40 -3.64 -0.78
CA VAL A 16 -5.58 -2.18 -0.70
C VAL A 16 -4.48 -1.47 -1.48
N ALA A 17 -3.22 -1.88 -1.33
CA ALA A 17 -2.08 -1.30 -2.05
C ALA A 17 -2.24 -1.42 -3.57
N GLU A 18 -2.63 -2.60 -4.07
CA GLU A 18 -2.93 -2.81 -5.50
C GLU A 18 -4.03 -1.87 -6.00
N ASN A 19 -5.11 -1.74 -5.23
CA ASN A 19 -6.21 -0.86 -5.59
C ASN A 19 -5.80 0.62 -5.57
N LEU A 20 -5.00 1.05 -4.60
CA LEU A 20 -4.48 2.42 -4.53
C LEU A 20 -3.60 2.72 -5.75
N LEU A 21 -2.64 1.84 -6.06
CA LEU A 21 -1.75 2.01 -7.20
C LEU A 21 -2.53 2.03 -8.53
N LYS A 22 -3.51 1.13 -8.70
CA LYS A 22 -4.33 1.06 -9.91
C LYS A 22 -5.13 2.35 -10.16
N ASN A 23 -5.66 2.97 -9.10
CA ASN A 23 -6.54 4.13 -9.23
C ASN A 23 -5.80 5.47 -9.21
N LEU A 24 -4.67 5.55 -8.51
CA LEU A 24 -3.95 6.81 -8.27
C LEU A 24 -2.58 6.86 -8.97
N GLY A 25 -2.09 5.72 -9.46
CA GLY A 25 -0.77 5.62 -10.09
C GLY A 25 0.35 6.02 -9.13
N PRO A 26 1.39 6.73 -9.60
CA PRO A 26 2.52 7.15 -8.75
C PRO A 26 2.11 7.94 -7.51
N LYS A 27 0.99 8.69 -7.56
CA LYS A 27 0.50 9.50 -6.43
C LYS A 27 0.01 8.67 -5.25
N ALA A 28 -0.20 7.37 -5.43
CA ALA A 28 -0.63 6.48 -4.35
C ALA A 28 0.32 6.55 -3.15
N LEU A 29 1.63 6.65 -3.40
CA LEU A 29 2.65 6.77 -2.35
C LEU A 29 2.52 8.07 -1.57
N ASP A 30 2.36 9.20 -2.27
CA ASP A 30 2.16 10.51 -1.62
C ASP A 30 0.94 10.50 -0.68
N TYR A 31 -0.18 9.89 -1.11
CA TYR A 31 -1.37 9.78 -0.27
C TYR A 31 -1.19 8.84 0.92
N ALA A 32 -0.42 7.77 0.78
CA ALA A 32 -0.10 6.88 1.89
C ALA A 32 0.78 7.60 2.93
N ASP A 33 1.75 8.42 2.48
CA ASP A 33 2.56 9.27 3.35
C ASP A 33 1.71 10.32 4.09
N GLU A 34 0.77 10.97 3.40
CA GLU A 34 -0.17 11.91 4.02
C GLU A 34 -1.05 11.22 5.08
N ALA A 35 -1.51 10.01 4.80
CA ALA A 35 -2.31 9.24 5.75
C ALA A 35 -1.50 8.90 7.01
N LEU A 36 -0.26 8.43 6.86
CA LEU A 36 0.66 8.17 7.97
C LEU A 36 0.89 9.41 8.83
N ALA A 37 1.18 10.55 8.19
CA ALA A 37 1.36 11.82 8.88
C ALA A 37 0.11 12.23 9.66
N LYS A 38 -1.08 12.02 9.09
CA LYS A 38 -2.36 12.31 9.73
C LYS A 38 -2.63 11.41 10.94
N MET A 39 -2.42 10.10 10.83
CA MET A 39 -2.62 9.17 11.95
C MET A 39 -1.70 9.51 13.12
N LYS A 40 -0.42 9.80 12.82
CA LYS A 40 0.55 10.24 13.82
C LYS A 40 0.13 11.55 14.49
N ALA A 41 -0.36 12.53 13.74
CA ALA A 41 -0.82 13.81 14.29
C ALA A 41 -2.07 13.66 15.17
N MET A 42 -2.91 12.67 14.88
CA MET A 42 -4.10 12.34 15.66
C MET A 42 -3.82 11.46 16.88
N GLY A 43 -2.63 10.85 16.97
CA GLY A 43 -2.31 9.84 17.99
C GLY A 43 -3.07 8.53 17.79
N ASP A 44 -3.43 8.22 16.53
CA ASP A 44 -4.12 6.99 16.16
C ASP A 44 -3.09 5.90 15.81
N ASP A 45 -2.62 5.20 16.83
CA ASP A 45 -1.58 4.18 16.69
C ASP A 45 -2.07 2.98 15.87
N GLU A 46 -3.34 2.56 16.03
CA GLU A 46 -3.93 1.46 15.26
C GLU A 46 -4.06 1.82 13.77
N GLY A 47 -4.53 3.03 13.48
CA GLY A 47 -4.59 3.56 12.11
C GLY A 47 -3.21 3.73 11.51
N PHE A 48 -2.21 4.13 12.31
CA PHE A 48 -0.83 4.25 11.86
C PHE A 48 -0.24 2.89 11.46
N ASP A 49 -0.38 1.87 12.32
CA ASP A 49 0.10 0.51 12.03
C ASP A 49 -0.55 -0.08 10.78
N LEU A 50 -1.86 0.17 10.60
CA LEU A 50 -2.59 -0.22 9.40
C LEU A 50 -1.99 0.42 8.14
N TRP A 51 -1.77 1.74 8.16
CA TRP A 51 -1.23 2.47 7.02
C TRP A 51 0.24 2.13 6.74
N ILE A 52 1.02 1.77 7.76
CA ILE A 52 2.39 1.27 7.57
C ILE A 52 2.36 -0.03 6.76
N GLY A 53 1.52 -0.99 7.12
CA GLY A 53 1.39 -2.25 6.37
C GLY A 53 0.99 -2.01 4.91
N ILE A 54 0.02 -1.13 4.66
CA ILE A 54 -0.39 -0.78 3.29
C ILE A 54 0.76 -0.09 2.54
N HIS A 55 1.47 0.84 3.18
CA HIS A 55 2.57 1.59 2.58
C HIS A 55 3.75 0.68 2.18
N GLU A 56 4.10 -0.31 3.01
CA GLU A 56 5.14 -1.30 2.70
C GLU A 56 4.80 -2.10 1.45
N HIS A 57 3.58 -2.65 1.38
CA HIS A 57 3.10 -3.37 0.20
C HIS A 57 3.07 -2.47 -1.04
N LEU A 58 2.59 -1.23 -0.90
CA LEU A 58 2.51 -0.28 -1.99
C LEU A 58 3.89 0.08 -2.55
N THR A 59 4.88 0.28 -1.68
CA THR A 59 6.26 0.57 -2.07
C THR A 59 6.87 -0.58 -2.87
N ASN A 60 6.64 -1.83 -2.43
CA ASN A 60 7.13 -3.02 -3.13
C ASN A 60 6.52 -3.14 -4.53
N ILE A 61 5.19 -3.02 -4.64
CA ILE A 61 4.49 -3.15 -5.94
C ILE A 61 4.84 -1.98 -6.87
N ALA A 62 4.95 -0.76 -6.35
CA ALA A 62 5.37 0.41 -7.11
C ALA A 62 6.80 0.25 -7.65
N ALA A 63 7.74 -0.25 -6.83
CA ALA A 63 9.12 -0.48 -7.25
C ALA A 63 9.20 -1.47 -8.43
N ASP A 64 8.38 -2.51 -8.44
CA ASP A 64 8.29 -3.45 -9.56
C ASP A 64 7.56 -2.85 -10.78
N SER A 65 6.50 -2.08 -10.55
CA SER A 65 5.68 -1.49 -11.63
C SER A 65 6.39 -0.36 -12.39
N PHE A 66 7.29 0.37 -11.72
CA PHE A 66 8.03 1.49 -12.31
C PHE A 66 9.45 1.11 -12.73
N ARG A 67 9.85 -0.16 -12.57
CA ARG A 67 11.07 -0.64 -13.21
C ARG A 67 10.87 -0.56 -14.73
N PRO A 68 11.70 0.19 -15.47
CA PRO A 68 11.66 0.14 -16.91
C PRO A 68 12.07 -1.27 -17.33
N GLU A 69 11.10 -2.05 -17.83
CA GLU A 69 11.43 -3.27 -18.56
C GLU A 69 12.34 -2.87 -19.73
N LYS A 70 13.62 -3.23 -19.59
CA LYS A 70 14.64 -3.16 -20.63
C LYS A 70 14.84 -1.75 -21.21
N ALA A 71 15.64 -0.94 -20.52
CA ALA A 71 16.56 -0.09 -21.26
C ALA A 71 17.52 -0.99 -22.04
N VAL A 72 17.11 -1.46 -23.22
CA VAL A 72 18.02 -2.02 -24.21
C VAL A 72 18.89 -0.85 -24.64
N ILE A 73 20.10 -0.79 -24.09
CA ILE A 73 21.14 0.09 -24.59
C ILE A 73 21.54 -0.51 -25.94
N HIS A 74 21.09 0.13 -27.03
CA HIS A 74 21.55 -0.16 -28.39
C HIS A 74 22.95 0.40 -28.63
#